data_AF-Q5VMW9-F1
#
_entry.id   AF-Q5VMW9-F1
#
_cell.length_a   1.000
_cell.length_b   1.000
_cell.length_c   1.000
_cell.angle_alpha   90.00
_cell.angle_beta   90.00
_cell.angle_gamma   90.00
#
_symmetry.space_group_name_H-M   'P 1'
#
loop_
_entity.id
_entity.type
_entity.pdbx_description
1 polymer ?
#
loop_
_entity_poly.entity_id
_entity_poly.type
_entity_poly.pdbx_seq_one_letter_code
_entity_poly.pdbx_strand_id
1 'polypeptide(L)'
;MSPVRFNPWRAAEAEVQGVKRKGDSCYNKGSYGKAIKHYTRGAELDPSDISFLIKRAKALSGLGQYQECVRDCNDALRRGEELGSGSSGNKLISEALLWKASALEHLADCAADYEQVILLLRRSLETCHSEEAQIRLKGALFMREQYEELKSQKLECGAYPTYTQHLYPARLEERINMDKTRLNTLLKHATKELQKNEDKLSEERSRRKEYEDMVMAIQASIEQLTMNHDAELKSVREDKANLECQLLQCTEKLERLQSILNREPPFTCPIFLHVMEDPYITADGHTYDGEAIRAWLDAGHDTSPVTNLPLEHMELIPNRALRSAIVWWHEQQNAAREHRDMA
;
A
#
# COMPACT_ATOMS: atom_id res chain seq x y z
N MET A 1 8.44 -21.98 11.18
CA MET A 1 7.68 -20.76 10.83
C MET A 1 7.24 -20.08 12.13
N SER A 2 7.80 -18.91 12.47
CA SER A 2 7.35 -18.16 13.64
C SER A 2 5.93 -17.62 13.41
N PRO A 3 4.99 -17.74 14.38
CA PRO A 3 3.63 -17.26 14.18
C PRO A 3 3.64 -15.74 14.06
N VAL A 4 3.04 -15.22 12.99
CA VAL A 4 2.80 -13.79 12.80
C VAL A 4 1.91 -13.32 13.94
N ARG A 5 2.46 -12.56 14.90
CA ARG A 5 1.68 -11.98 16.01
C ARG A 5 0.59 -11.09 15.44
N PHE A 6 -0.66 -11.43 15.74
CA PHE A 6 -1.84 -10.62 15.43
C PHE A 6 -1.64 -9.22 16.00
N ASN A 7 -1.75 -8.23 15.13
CA ASN A 7 -1.50 -6.85 15.48
C ASN A 7 -2.83 -6.08 15.59
N PRO A 8 -3.35 -5.85 16.81
CA PRO A 8 -4.72 -5.34 17.00
C PRO A 8 -4.95 -3.94 16.42
N TRP A 9 -3.93 -3.08 16.32
CA TRP A 9 -4.09 -1.76 15.70
C TRP A 9 -4.30 -1.82 14.19
N ARG A 10 -3.72 -2.82 13.49
CA ARG A 10 -3.99 -3.01 12.06
C ARG A 10 -5.43 -3.41 11.77
N ALA A 11 -6.05 -4.17 12.66
CA ALA A 11 -7.46 -4.54 12.51
C ALA A 11 -8.37 -3.30 12.67
N ALA A 12 -8.08 -2.43 13.64
CA ALA A 12 -8.78 -1.17 13.84
C ALA A 12 -8.61 -0.23 12.63
N GLU A 13 -7.38 -0.04 12.13
CA GLU A 13 -7.11 0.77 10.94
C GLU A 13 -7.84 0.23 9.70
N ALA A 14 -7.85 -1.09 9.50
CA ALA A 14 -8.57 -1.72 8.40
C ALA A 14 -10.09 -1.51 8.50
N GLU A 15 -10.65 -1.54 9.72
CA GLU A 15 -12.06 -1.22 9.95
C GLU A 15 -12.37 0.24 9.61
N VAL A 16 -11.56 1.19 10.11
CA VAL A 16 -11.69 2.63 9.84
C VAL A 16 -11.66 2.91 8.32
N GLN A 17 -10.67 2.34 7.61
CA GLN A 17 -10.57 2.49 6.16
C GLN A 17 -11.73 1.82 5.41
N GLY A 18 -12.20 0.66 5.89
CA GLY A 18 -13.37 -0.02 5.34
C GLY A 18 -14.65 0.81 5.47
N VAL A 19 -14.86 1.44 6.63
CA VAL A 19 -15.99 2.34 6.88
C VAL A 19 -15.92 3.60 6.00
N LYS A 20 -14.73 4.20 5.87
CA LYS A 20 -14.48 5.36 4.99
C LYS A 20 -14.84 5.05 3.54
N ARG A 21 -14.39 3.90 3.01
CA ARG A 21 -14.72 3.43 1.65
C ARG A 21 -16.22 3.20 1.44
N LYS A 22 -16.90 2.59 2.42
CA LYS A 22 -18.37 2.40 2.37
C LYS A 22 -19.10 3.74 2.34
N GLY A 23 -18.69 4.68 3.19
CA GLY A 23 -19.22 6.05 3.23
C GLY A 23 -19.05 6.77 1.89
N ASP A 24 -17.84 6.75 1.34
CA ASP A 24 -17.52 7.39 0.05
C ASP A 24 -18.29 6.74 -1.11
N SER A 25 -18.48 5.42 -1.10
CA SER A 25 -19.33 4.72 -2.08
C SER A 25 -20.80 5.16 -1.98
N CYS A 26 -21.34 5.28 -0.77
CA CYS A 26 -22.71 5.78 -0.57
C CYS A 26 -22.86 7.24 -0.99
N TYR A 27 -21.86 8.08 -0.69
CA TYR A 27 -21.84 9.48 -1.08
C TYR A 27 -21.86 9.64 -2.60
N ASN A 28 -21.00 8.91 -3.31
CA ASN A 28 -20.91 8.96 -4.76
C ASN A 28 -22.17 8.43 -5.47
N LYS A 29 -22.97 7.59 -4.79
CA LYS A 29 -24.29 7.12 -5.25
C LYS A 29 -25.43 8.10 -4.93
N GLY A 30 -25.14 9.28 -4.38
CA GLY A 30 -26.15 10.25 -3.93
C GLY A 30 -26.95 9.81 -2.69
N SER A 31 -26.55 8.70 -2.05
CA SER A 31 -27.24 8.16 -0.87
C SER A 31 -26.70 8.79 0.42
N TYR A 32 -26.90 10.10 0.58
CA TYR A 32 -26.30 10.89 1.67
C TYR A 32 -26.67 10.38 3.07
N GLY A 33 -27.93 9.98 3.31
CA GLY A 33 -28.35 9.43 4.60
C GLY A 33 -27.60 8.15 5.00
N LYS A 34 -27.23 7.30 4.03
CA LYS A 34 -26.39 6.11 4.29
C LYS A 34 -24.93 6.50 4.48
N ALA A 35 -24.43 7.48 3.72
CA ALA A 35 -23.07 8.00 3.86
C ALA A 35 -22.85 8.57 5.28
N ILE A 36 -23.80 9.35 5.81
CA ILE A 36 -23.77 9.89 7.17
C ILE A 36 -23.63 8.79 8.21
N LYS A 37 -24.38 7.68 8.10
CA LYS A 37 -24.25 6.55 9.04
C LYS A 37 -22.84 5.96 9.05
N HIS A 38 -22.23 5.81 7.88
CA HIS A 38 -20.85 5.34 7.78
C HIS A 38 -19.85 6.36 8.32
N TYR A 39 -20.00 7.65 8.02
CA TYR A 39 -19.10 8.68 8.54
C TYR A 39 -19.22 8.86 10.06
N THR A 40 -20.43 8.79 10.62
CA THR A 40 -20.64 8.77 12.08
C THR A 40 -19.93 7.58 12.72
N ARG A 41 -20.08 6.37 12.14
CA ARG A 41 -19.34 5.19 12.62
C ARG A 41 -17.82 5.37 12.52
N GLY A 42 -17.34 6.04 11.46
CA GLY A 42 -15.92 6.34 11.30
C GLY A 42 -15.40 7.28 12.38
N ALA A 43 -16.15 8.34 12.71
CA ALA A 43 -15.81 9.29 13.77
C ALA A 43 -15.88 8.68 15.18
N GLU A 44 -16.69 7.63 15.39
CA GLU A 44 -16.70 6.85 16.63
C GLU A 44 -15.47 5.94 16.76
N LEU A 45 -15.01 5.35 15.65
CA LEU A 45 -13.86 4.46 15.63
C LEU A 45 -12.53 5.22 15.78
N ASP A 46 -12.43 6.38 15.13
CA ASP A 46 -11.27 7.27 15.26
C ASP A 46 -11.74 8.73 15.49
N PRO A 47 -11.90 9.13 16.76
CA PRO A 47 -12.26 10.51 17.10
C PRO A 47 -11.21 11.56 16.73
N SER A 48 -9.97 11.15 16.44
CA SER A 48 -8.88 12.06 16.07
C SER A 48 -8.89 12.42 14.58
N ASP A 49 -9.44 11.56 13.72
CA ASP A 49 -9.57 11.83 12.28
C ASP A 49 -10.75 12.76 11.98
N ILE A 50 -10.47 14.07 11.93
CA ILE A 50 -11.43 15.12 11.57
C ILE A 50 -12.01 14.96 10.15
N SER A 51 -11.40 14.13 9.28
CA SER A 51 -11.91 13.91 7.92
C SER A 51 -13.30 13.26 7.90
N PHE A 52 -13.65 12.47 8.92
CA PHE A 52 -15.01 11.92 9.05
C PHE A 52 -16.04 13.01 9.33
N LEU A 53 -15.73 14.00 10.16
CA LEU A 53 -16.61 15.14 10.43
C LEU A 53 -16.80 15.99 9.18
N ILE A 54 -15.74 16.28 8.43
CA ILE A 54 -15.81 17.04 7.17
C ILE A 54 -16.64 16.30 6.12
N LYS A 55 -16.43 15.00 5.96
CA LYS A 55 -17.21 14.16 5.05
C LYS A 55 -18.68 14.08 5.46
N ARG A 56 -18.97 14.01 6.76
CA ARG A 56 -20.34 14.05 7.29
C ARG A 56 -20.99 15.40 7.04
N ALA A 57 -20.31 16.51 7.31
CA ALA A 57 -20.77 17.87 7.00
C ALA A 57 -21.12 18.04 5.52
N LYS A 58 -20.26 17.54 4.62
CA LYS A 58 -20.51 17.53 3.18
C LYS A 58 -21.78 16.74 2.82
N ALA A 59 -21.99 15.57 3.41
CA ALA A 59 -23.20 14.77 3.20
C ALA A 59 -24.46 15.43 3.78
N LEU A 60 -24.37 16.08 4.96
CA LEU A 60 -25.45 16.83 5.60
C LEU A 60 -25.87 18.04 4.75
N SER A 61 -24.91 18.74 4.16
CA SER A 61 -25.17 19.82 3.21
C SER A 61 -25.95 19.32 1.98
N GLY A 62 -25.64 18.11 1.48
CA GLY A 62 -26.38 17.47 0.39
C GLY A 62 -27.83 17.08 0.73
N LEU A 63 -28.18 16.98 2.02
CA LEU A 63 -29.56 16.75 2.50
C LEU A 63 -30.28 18.04 2.92
N GLY A 64 -29.63 19.20 2.83
CA GLY A 64 -30.18 20.48 3.32
C GLY A 64 -30.17 20.63 4.84
N GLN A 65 -29.46 19.76 5.57
CA GLN A 65 -29.32 19.83 7.03
C GLN A 65 -28.20 20.80 7.42
N TYR A 66 -28.34 22.08 7.06
CA TYR A 66 -27.28 23.08 7.17
C TYR A 66 -26.85 23.36 8.62
N GLN A 67 -27.79 23.36 9.57
CA GLN A 67 -27.46 23.57 10.98
C GLN A 67 -26.57 22.45 11.55
N GLU A 68 -26.82 21.20 11.17
CA GLU A 68 -25.99 20.05 11.59
C GLU A 68 -24.62 20.09 10.89
N CYS A 69 -24.58 20.48 9.61
CA CYS A 69 -23.34 20.72 8.88
C CYS A 69 -22.44 21.75 9.61
N VAL A 70 -23.01 22.88 10.06
CA VAL A 70 -22.26 23.90 10.81
C VAL A 70 -21.72 23.34 12.14
N ARG A 71 -22.49 22.50 12.85
CA ARG A 71 -22.03 21.86 14.09
C ARG A 71 -20.83 20.95 13.85
N ASP A 72 -20.89 20.12 12.81
CA ASP A 72 -19.80 19.23 12.42
C ASP A 72 -18.54 20.01 12.00
N CYS A 73 -18.72 21.08 11.24
CA CYS A 73 -17.59 21.93 10.85
C CYS A 73 -16.96 22.62 12.06
N ASN A 74 -17.76 23.13 13.01
CA ASN A 74 -17.23 23.71 14.25
C ASN A 74 -16.46 22.66 15.07
N ASP A 75 -16.94 21.42 15.13
CA ASP A 75 -16.24 20.35 15.84
C ASP A 75 -14.94 19.95 15.15
N ALA A 76 -14.95 19.86 13.81
CA ALA A 76 -13.75 19.61 13.02
C ALA A 76 -12.70 20.71 13.19
N LEU A 77 -13.11 21.97 13.25
CA LEU A 77 -12.21 23.11 13.44
C LEU A 77 -11.57 23.10 14.84
N ARG A 78 -12.35 22.85 15.91
CA ARG A 78 -11.81 22.73 17.27
C ARG A 78 -10.77 21.61 17.37
N ARG A 79 -11.12 20.41 16.88
CA ARG A 79 -10.20 19.25 16.89
C ARG A 79 -8.97 19.49 16.01
N GLY A 80 -9.14 20.15 14.86
CA GLY A 80 -8.04 20.50 13.96
C GLY A 80 -7.06 21.51 14.56
N GLU A 81 -7.55 22.48 15.32
CA GLU A 81 -6.72 23.45 16.05
C GLU A 81 -5.94 22.78 17.19
N GLU A 82 -6.53 21.78 17.87
CA GLU A 82 -5.88 21.00 18.93
C GLU A 82 -4.76 20.06 18.42
N LEU A 83 -4.90 19.50 17.21
CA LEU A 83 -3.94 18.54 16.62
C LEU A 83 -2.65 19.18 16.06
N GLY A 84 -2.62 20.51 15.94
CA GLY A 84 -1.46 21.26 15.45
C GLY A 84 -1.34 21.34 13.92
N SER A 85 -0.65 22.39 13.47
CA SER A 85 -0.58 22.85 12.08
C SER A 85 0.35 22.01 11.19
N GLY A 86 -0.07 20.79 10.83
CA GLY A 86 0.51 20.02 9.73
C GLY A 86 -0.10 20.42 8.36
N SER A 87 0.63 20.25 7.26
CA SER A 87 0.14 20.58 5.91
C SER A 87 -1.16 19.84 5.55
N SER A 88 -1.28 18.56 5.94
CA SER A 88 -2.51 17.78 5.79
C SER A 88 -3.66 18.32 6.65
N GLY A 89 -3.36 18.76 7.88
CA GLY A 89 -4.30 19.39 8.80
C GLY A 89 -4.84 20.72 8.25
N ASN A 90 -3.96 21.57 7.70
CA ASN A 90 -4.36 22.85 7.10
C ASN A 90 -5.33 22.67 5.94
N LYS A 91 -5.15 21.63 5.11
CA LYS A 91 -6.10 21.30 4.04
C LYS A 91 -7.47 20.91 4.58
N LEU A 92 -7.51 20.06 5.62
CA LEU A 92 -8.77 19.66 6.25
C LEU A 92 -9.46 20.83 6.96
N ILE A 93 -8.70 21.71 7.62
CA ILE A 93 -9.21 22.95 8.22
C ILE A 93 -9.80 23.87 7.15
N SER A 94 -9.09 24.06 6.02
CA SER A 94 -9.57 24.84 4.87
C SER A 94 -10.88 24.27 4.30
N GLU A 95 -10.98 22.94 4.17
CA GLU A 95 -12.20 22.25 3.75
C GLU A 95 -13.34 22.42 4.76
N ALA A 96 -13.07 22.33 6.07
CA ALA A 96 -14.07 22.55 7.12
C ALA A 96 -14.62 24.00 7.10
N LEU A 97 -13.75 24.99 6.89
CA LEU A 97 -14.15 26.39 6.73
C LEU A 97 -15.04 26.58 5.49
N LEU A 98 -14.72 25.90 4.38
CA LEU A 98 -15.47 25.97 3.12
C LEU A 98 -16.88 25.38 3.27
N TRP A 99 -17.02 24.21 3.90
CA TRP A 99 -18.33 23.59 4.14
C TRP A 99 -19.15 24.39 5.15
N LYS A 100 -18.52 24.99 6.16
CA LYS A 100 -19.19 25.91 7.08
C LYS A 100 -19.72 27.15 6.36
N ALA A 101 -18.90 27.77 5.50
CA ALA A 101 -19.30 28.90 4.68
C ALA A 101 -20.49 28.53 3.78
N SER A 102 -20.43 27.37 3.10
CA SER A 102 -21.53 26.86 2.27
C SER A 102 -22.84 26.71 3.05
N ALA A 103 -22.78 26.15 4.24
CA ALA A 103 -23.98 25.95 5.06
C ALA A 103 -24.56 27.28 5.55
N LEU A 104 -23.70 28.27 5.86
CA LEU A 104 -24.14 29.61 6.24
C LEU A 104 -24.69 30.41 5.06
N GLU A 105 -24.15 30.24 3.85
CA GLU A 105 -24.73 30.83 2.62
C GLU A 105 -26.19 30.41 2.44
N HIS A 106 -26.50 29.13 2.68
CA HIS A 106 -27.88 28.62 2.61
C HIS A 106 -28.79 29.06 3.76
N LEU A 107 -28.22 29.54 4.87
CA LEU A 107 -28.94 30.04 6.04
C LEU A 107 -29.00 31.57 6.10
N ALA A 108 -28.35 32.27 5.16
CA ALA A 108 -28.20 33.71 5.17
C ALA A 108 -29.46 34.42 4.67
N ASP A 109 -30.00 35.33 5.47
CA ASP A 109 -31.19 36.13 5.14
C ASP A 109 -30.87 37.63 4.99
N CYS A 110 -29.66 38.05 5.33
CA CYS A 110 -29.24 39.45 5.25
C CYS A 110 -27.75 39.64 4.96
N ALA A 111 -27.36 40.89 4.67
CA ALA A 111 -25.96 41.26 4.43
C ALA A 111 -25.02 40.89 5.61
N ALA A 112 -25.52 40.95 6.85
CA ALA A 112 -24.71 40.63 8.03
C ALA A 112 -24.33 39.14 8.10
N ASP A 113 -25.19 38.24 7.62
CA ASP A 113 -24.89 36.80 7.55
C ASP A 113 -23.80 36.52 6.51
N TYR A 114 -23.86 37.22 5.36
CA TYR A 114 -22.82 37.14 4.33
C TYR A 114 -21.47 37.68 4.81
N GLU A 115 -21.44 38.64 5.74
CA GLU A 115 -20.17 39.09 6.35
C GLU A 115 -19.47 37.92 7.07
N GLN A 116 -20.24 37.07 7.77
CA GLN A 116 -19.69 35.88 8.42
C GLN A 116 -19.18 34.85 7.40
N VAL A 117 -19.91 34.64 6.31
CA VAL A 117 -19.49 33.79 5.19
C VAL A 117 -18.16 34.29 4.60
N ILE A 118 -18.07 35.60 4.33
CA ILE A 118 -16.88 36.24 3.76
C ILE A 118 -15.67 36.06 4.68
N LEU A 119 -15.83 36.24 5.99
CA LEU A 119 -14.76 36.04 6.97
C LEU A 119 -14.24 34.59 6.95
N LEU A 120 -15.13 33.60 6.88
CA LEU A 120 -14.75 32.18 6.81
C LEU A 120 -14.02 31.84 5.51
N LEU A 121 -14.48 32.37 4.38
CA LEU A 121 -13.85 32.13 3.07
C LEU A 121 -12.46 32.78 2.98
N ARG A 122 -12.29 33.98 3.54
CA ARG A 122 -10.97 34.62 3.66
C ARG A 122 -10.02 33.80 4.51
N ARG A 123 -10.47 33.34 5.68
CA ARG A 123 -9.68 32.45 6.55
C ARG A 123 -9.33 31.13 5.84
N SER A 124 -10.24 30.57 5.04
CA SER A 124 -9.98 29.36 4.25
C SER A 124 -8.86 29.61 3.23
N LEU A 125 -8.89 30.73 2.50
CA LEU A 125 -7.86 31.12 1.52
C LEU A 125 -6.49 31.37 2.16
N GLU A 126 -6.45 31.94 3.36
CA GLU A 126 -5.22 32.10 4.14
C GLU A 126 -4.60 30.74 4.51
N THR A 127 -5.41 29.75 4.84
CA THR A 127 -4.93 28.40 5.21
C THR A 127 -4.53 27.55 4.00
N CYS A 128 -5.28 27.62 2.90
CA CYS A 128 -5.00 26.90 1.66
C CYS A 128 -5.60 27.68 0.48
N HIS A 129 -4.78 27.99 -0.53
CA HIS A 129 -5.24 28.68 -1.74
C HIS A 129 -6.11 27.73 -2.57
N SER A 130 -7.43 27.78 -2.34
CA SER A 130 -8.43 27.00 -3.08
C SER A 130 -9.16 27.90 -4.08
N GLU A 131 -9.15 27.51 -5.35
CA GLU A 131 -9.92 28.18 -6.41
C GLU A 131 -11.43 28.19 -6.08
N GLU A 132 -11.93 27.10 -5.48
CA GLU A 132 -13.33 27.00 -5.04
C GLU A 132 -13.66 28.07 -3.97
N ALA A 133 -12.78 28.25 -2.99
CA ALA A 133 -12.96 29.29 -1.97
C ALA A 133 -12.93 30.70 -2.58
N GLN A 134 -12.09 30.93 -3.60
CA GLN A 134 -12.01 32.21 -4.30
C GLN A 134 -13.27 32.52 -5.11
N ILE A 135 -13.83 31.53 -5.80
CA ILE A 135 -15.10 31.67 -6.54
C ILE A 135 -16.24 31.96 -5.58
N ARG A 136 -16.36 31.19 -4.49
CA ARG A 136 -17.39 31.42 -3.47
C ARG A 136 -17.25 32.78 -2.80
N LEU A 137 -16.02 33.25 -2.54
CA LEU A 137 -15.79 34.58 -1.97
C LEU A 137 -16.33 35.70 -2.88
N LYS A 138 -16.10 35.61 -4.19
CA LYS A 138 -16.66 36.56 -5.16
C LYS A 138 -18.19 36.53 -5.14
N GLY A 139 -18.80 35.35 -5.08
CA GLY A 139 -20.24 35.18 -4.97
C GLY A 139 -20.80 35.78 -3.67
N ALA A 140 -20.18 35.51 -2.53
CA ALA A 140 -20.59 36.03 -1.22
C ALA A 140 -20.48 37.57 -1.15
N LEU A 141 -19.43 38.16 -1.72
CA LEU A 141 -19.29 39.61 -1.82
C LEU A 141 -20.41 40.25 -2.65
N PHE A 142 -20.72 39.66 -3.81
CA PHE A 142 -21.81 40.10 -4.67
C PHE A 142 -23.16 40.02 -3.94
N MET A 143 -23.44 38.90 -3.27
CA MET A 143 -24.70 38.74 -2.53
C MET A 143 -24.83 39.76 -1.40
N ARG A 144 -23.77 40.04 -0.65
CA ARG A 144 -23.77 41.06 0.40
C ARG A 144 -24.18 42.43 -0.15
N GLU A 145 -23.57 42.84 -1.27
CA GLU A 145 -23.87 44.11 -1.95
C GLU A 145 -25.36 44.17 -2.38
N GLN A 146 -25.90 43.07 -2.94
CA GLN A 146 -27.31 43.00 -3.30
C GLN A 146 -28.24 43.17 -2.08
N TYR A 147 -27.92 42.59 -0.93
CA TYR A 147 -28.70 42.80 0.30
C TYR A 147 -28.60 44.23 0.83
N GLU A 148 -27.45 44.90 0.69
CA GLU A 148 -27.25 46.31 1.07
C GLU A 148 -28.02 47.27 0.15
N GLU A 149 -28.04 47.00 -1.16
CA GLU A 149 -28.84 47.73 -2.14
C GLU A 149 -30.34 47.58 -1.86
N LEU A 150 -30.82 46.36 -1.61
CA LEU A 150 -32.20 46.10 -1.23
C LEU A 150 -32.62 46.84 0.05
N LYS A 151 -31.70 46.93 1.02
CA LYS A 151 -31.92 47.69 2.26
C LYS A 151 -32.02 49.20 1.98
N SER A 152 -31.18 49.72 1.09
CA SER A 152 -31.16 51.13 0.71
C SER A 152 -32.41 51.52 -0.10
N GLN A 153 -32.81 50.70 -1.06
CA GLN A 153 -34.02 50.92 -1.86
C GLN A 153 -35.29 50.92 -0.98
N LYS A 154 -35.39 50.01 0.00
CA LYS A 154 -36.50 49.99 0.97
C LYS A 154 -36.57 51.26 1.82
N LEU A 155 -35.45 51.94 2.06
CA LEU A 155 -35.45 53.27 2.71
C LEU A 155 -35.94 54.37 1.77
N GLU A 156 -35.54 54.34 0.50
CA GLU A 156 -35.86 55.40 -0.48
C GLU A 156 -37.32 55.39 -0.95
N CYS A 157 -37.95 54.21 -1.08
CA CYS A 157 -39.35 54.12 -1.52
C CYS A 157 -40.39 54.50 -0.44
N GLY A 158 -39.96 54.87 0.77
CA GLY A 158 -40.82 55.41 1.83
C GLY A 158 -41.23 56.89 1.66
N ALA A 159 -40.75 57.59 0.63
CA ALA A 159 -40.96 59.03 0.48
C ALA A 159 -41.12 59.49 -0.99
N TYR A 160 -42.31 59.33 -1.59
CA TYR A 160 -42.65 60.09 -2.81
C TYR A 160 -44.14 60.50 -2.84
N PRO A 161 -44.46 61.79 -2.59
CA PRO A 161 -45.75 62.38 -2.92
C PRO A 161 -45.89 62.63 -4.42
N THR A 162 -47.08 62.36 -4.90
CA THR A 162 -47.58 62.47 -6.27
C THR A 162 -47.45 63.88 -6.86
N TYR A 163 -46.60 64.07 -7.87
CA TYR A 163 -46.72 65.20 -8.79
C TYR A 163 -46.17 64.82 -10.17
N THR A 164 -46.89 65.20 -11.22
CA THR A 164 -46.61 65.05 -12.67
C THR A 164 -47.12 63.78 -13.40
N GLN A 165 -48.45 63.66 -13.59
CA GLN A 165 -49.06 62.74 -14.57
C GLN A 165 -48.96 63.22 -16.04
N HIS A 166 -48.65 64.50 -16.31
CA HIS A 166 -48.69 65.06 -17.68
C HIS A 166 -47.33 65.14 -18.41
N LEU A 167 -46.21 64.93 -17.70
CA LEU A 167 -44.86 64.75 -18.30
C LEU A 167 -44.47 63.27 -18.42
N TYR A 168 -45.37 62.38 -17.98
CA TYR A 168 -45.10 60.96 -17.83
C TYR A 168 -44.79 60.25 -19.16
N PRO A 169 -45.52 60.47 -20.28
CA PRO A 169 -45.28 59.73 -21.52
C PRO A 169 -43.92 60.01 -22.16
N ALA A 170 -43.55 61.29 -22.31
CA ALA A 170 -42.30 61.69 -22.96
C ALA A 170 -41.06 61.30 -22.12
N ARG A 171 -41.11 61.51 -20.80
CA ARG A 171 -40.05 61.06 -19.89
C ARG A 171 -39.92 59.54 -19.84
N LEU A 172 -41.05 58.82 -19.93
CA LEU A 172 -41.06 57.36 -20.00
C LEU A 172 -40.43 56.87 -21.31
N GLU A 173 -40.76 57.50 -22.45
CA GLU A 173 -40.21 57.14 -23.76
C GLU A 173 -38.70 57.42 -23.87
N GLU A 174 -38.23 58.57 -23.37
CA GLU A 174 -36.79 58.86 -23.25
C GLU A 174 -36.08 57.82 -22.37
N ARG A 175 -36.66 57.46 -21.23
CA ARG A 175 -36.12 56.44 -20.33
C ARG A 175 -36.09 55.06 -20.97
N ILE A 176 -37.14 54.66 -21.68
CA ILE A 176 -37.18 53.41 -22.45
C ILE A 176 -36.08 53.41 -23.52
N ASN A 177 -35.84 54.52 -24.21
CA ASN A 177 -34.80 54.61 -25.23
C ASN A 177 -33.37 54.58 -24.62
N MET A 178 -33.17 55.22 -23.47
CA MET A 178 -31.94 55.11 -22.68
C MET A 178 -31.69 53.67 -22.20
N ASP A 179 -32.73 53.01 -21.67
CA ASP A 179 -32.62 51.62 -21.23
C ASP A 179 -32.35 50.67 -22.41
N LYS A 180 -32.97 50.91 -23.57
CA LYS A 180 -32.72 50.16 -24.81
C LYS A 180 -31.28 50.34 -25.31
N THR A 181 -30.73 51.56 -25.29
CA THR A 181 -29.33 51.81 -25.69
C THR A 181 -28.34 51.19 -24.70
N ARG A 182 -28.63 51.25 -23.39
CA ARG A 182 -27.86 50.57 -22.35
C ARG A 182 -27.88 49.05 -22.54
N LEU A 183 -29.06 48.46 -22.76
CA LEU A 183 -29.23 47.03 -23.02
C LEU A 183 -28.49 46.58 -24.29
N ASN A 184 -28.56 47.35 -25.38
CA ASN A 184 -27.81 47.03 -26.60
C ASN A 184 -26.29 47.08 -26.40
N THR A 185 -25.80 48.01 -25.58
CA THR A 185 -24.38 48.09 -25.23
C THR A 185 -23.94 46.89 -24.39
N LEU A 186 -24.75 46.51 -23.40
CA LEU A 186 -24.51 45.31 -22.58
C LEU A 186 -24.57 44.03 -23.43
N LEU A 187 -25.52 43.93 -24.36
CA LEU A 187 -25.64 42.80 -25.27
C LEU A 187 -24.39 42.67 -26.17
N LYS A 188 -23.88 43.78 -26.71
CA LYS A 188 -22.63 43.78 -27.50
C LYS A 188 -21.42 43.35 -26.67
N HIS A 189 -21.34 43.77 -25.41
CA HIS A 189 -20.27 43.33 -24.51
C HIS A 189 -20.39 41.83 -24.21
N ALA A 190 -21.59 41.35 -23.89
CA ALA A 190 -21.86 39.95 -23.61
C ALA A 190 -21.55 39.04 -24.81
N THR A 191 -21.91 39.43 -26.02
CA THR A 191 -21.59 38.64 -27.23
C THR A 191 -20.10 38.60 -27.52
N LYS A 192 -19.37 39.71 -27.30
CA LYS A 192 -17.90 39.72 -27.45
C LYS A 192 -17.21 38.80 -26.44
N GLU A 193 -17.65 38.80 -25.18
CA GLU A 193 -17.11 37.90 -24.16
C GLU A 193 -17.50 36.43 -24.42
N LEU A 194 -18.71 36.16 -24.93
CA LEU A 194 -19.10 34.81 -25.37
C LEU A 194 -18.19 34.30 -26.49
N GLN A 195 -17.95 35.08 -27.54
CA GLN A 195 -17.05 34.70 -28.63
C GLN A 195 -15.64 34.38 -28.13
N LYS A 196 -15.10 35.24 -27.26
CA LYS A 196 -13.78 35.04 -26.65
C LYS A 196 -13.71 33.74 -25.84
N ASN A 197 -14.78 33.36 -25.17
CA ASN A 197 -14.86 32.11 -24.42
C ASN A 197 -15.01 30.89 -25.35
N GLU A 198 -15.73 31.02 -26.46
CA GLU A 198 -15.83 29.97 -27.48
C GLU A 198 -14.48 29.68 -28.15
N ASP A 199 -13.71 30.73 -28.48
CA ASP A 199 -12.37 30.60 -29.06
C ASP A 199 -11.42 29.87 -28.09
N LYS A 200 -11.42 30.27 -26.81
CA LYS A 200 -10.66 29.59 -25.75
C LYS A 200 -11.08 28.13 -25.58
N LEU A 201 -12.39 27.86 -25.61
CA LEU A 201 -12.91 26.50 -25.50
C LEU A 201 -12.51 25.63 -26.70
N SER A 202 -12.45 26.23 -27.90
CA SER A 202 -11.96 25.56 -29.11
C SER A 202 -10.48 25.18 -28.99
N GLU A 203 -9.64 26.11 -28.50
CA GLU A 203 -8.21 25.86 -28.26
C GLU A 203 -7.99 24.75 -27.22
N GLU A 204 -8.71 24.79 -26.09
CA GLU A 204 -8.65 23.75 -25.06
C GLU A 204 -9.13 22.38 -25.56
N ARG A 205 -10.13 22.34 -26.46
CA ARG A 205 -10.56 21.09 -27.11
C ARG A 205 -9.47 20.51 -28.02
N SER A 206 -8.73 21.36 -28.75
CA SER A 206 -7.60 20.91 -29.57
C SER A 206 -6.49 20.31 -28.70
N ARG A 207 -6.08 21.03 -27.65
CA ARG A 207 -5.07 20.55 -26.68
C ARG A 207 -5.49 19.24 -26.03
N ARG A 208 -6.76 19.14 -25.63
CA ARG A 208 -7.30 17.90 -25.05
C ARG A 208 -7.16 16.71 -26.01
N LYS A 209 -7.46 16.90 -27.29
CA LYS A 209 -7.30 15.85 -28.31
C LYS A 209 -5.83 15.42 -28.45
N GLU A 210 -4.90 16.38 -28.45
CA GLU A 210 -3.46 16.09 -28.46
C GLU A 210 -3.02 15.28 -27.23
N TYR A 211 -3.52 15.62 -26.04
CA TYR A 211 -3.26 14.84 -24.82
C TYR A 211 -3.88 13.44 -24.87
N GLU A 212 -5.09 13.30 -25.42
CA GLU A 212 -5.73 11.99 -25.60
C GLU A 212 -4.92 11.11 -26.56
N ASP A 213 -4.43 11.66 -27.67
CA ASP A 213 -3.55 10.95 -28.61
C ASP A 213 -2.21 10.55 -27.96
N MET A 214 -1.60 11.43 -27.15
CA MET A 214 -0.39 11.12 -26.39
C MET A 214 -0.61 10.01 -25.36
N VAL A 215 -1.72 10.04 -24.63
CA VAL A 215 -2.07 8.99 -23.65
C VAL A 215 -2.25 7.65 -24.35
N MET A 216 -2.91 7.61 -25.51
CA MET A 216 -3.06 6.38 -26.30
C MET A 216 -1.72 5.83 -26.79
N ALA A 217 -0.77 6.68 -27.21
CA ALA A 217 0.57 6.26 -27.61
C ALA A 217 1.40 5.70 -26.44
N ILE A 218 1.31 6.33 -25.27
CA ILE A 218 1.97 5.86 -24.04
C ILE A 218 1.38 4.50 -23.62
N GLN A 219 0.05 4.37 -23.66
CA GLN A 219 -0.63 3.13 -23.30
C GLN A 219 -0.19 1.97 -24.20
N ALA A 220 -0.13 2.18 -25.53
CA ALA A 220 0.36 1.17 -26.47
C ALA A 220 1.84 0.79 -26.20
N SER A 221 2.67 1.76 -25.82
CA SER A 221 4.08 1.51 -25.46
C SER A 221 4.21 0.67 -24.19
N ILE A 222 3.38 0.93 -23.18
CA ILE A 222 3.31 0.14 -21.93
C ILE A 222 2.88 -1.29 -22.24
N GLU A 223 1.87 -1.48 -23.08
CA GLU A 223 1.39 -2.82 -23.48
C GLU A 223 2.49 -3.61 -24.20
N GLN A 224 3.22 -2.99 -25.13
CA GLN A 224 4.34 -3.63 -25.81
C GLN A 224 5.47 -4.02 -24.85
N LEU A 225 5.84 -3.12 -23.92
CA LEU A 225 6.86 -3.42 -22.90
C LEU A 225 6.43 -4.56 -21.96
N THR A 226 5.14 -4.60 -21.60
CA THR A 226 4.57 -5.67 -20.76
C THR A 226 4.65 -7.01 -21.47
N MET A 227 4.30 -7.08 -22.76
CA MET A 227 4.41 -8.31 -23.55
C MET A 227 5.85 -8.82 -23.66
N ASN A 228 6.81 -7.91 -23.86
CA ASN A 228 8.23 -8.26 -23.91
C ASN A 228 8.71 -8.80 -22.55
N HIS A 229 8.33 -8.13 -21.46
CA HIS A 229 8.70 -8.56 -20.11
C HIS A 229 8.11 -9.93 -19.76
N ASP A 230 6.86 -10.20 -20.13
CA ASP A 230 6.22 -11.51 -19.91
C ASP A 230 6.91 -12.63 -20.70
N ALA A 231 7.39 -12.35 -21.91
CA ALA A 231 8.16 -13.29 -22.71
C ALA A 231 9.53 -13.60 -22.06
N GLU A 232 10.24 -12.58 -21.59
CA GLU A 232 11.51 -12.75 -20.86
C GLU A 232 11.32 -13.53 -19.56
N LEU A 233 10.29 -13.21 -18.77
CA LEU A 233 9.95 -13.94 -17.54
C LEU A 233 9.67 -15.41 -17.80
N LYS A 234 9.01 -15.74 -18.93
CA LYS A 234 8.76 -17.13 -19.32
C LYS A 234 10.07 -17.86 -19.64
N SER A 235 10.96 -17.26 -20.42
CA SER A 235 12.28 -17.81 -20.73
C SER A 235 13.10 -18.08 -19.46
N VAL A 236 13.17 -17.09 -18.55
CA VAL A 236 13.90 -17.23 -17.28
C VAL A 236 13.33 -18.34 -16.39
N ARG A 237 12.01 -18.55 -16.40
CA ARG A 237 11.37 -19.64 -15.65
C ARG A 237 11.72 -21.02 -16.24
N GLU A 238 11.78 -21.14 -17.56
CA GLU A 238 12.18 -22.37 -18.24
C GLU A 238 13.66 -22.70 -17.94
N ASP A 239 14.54 -21.71 -18.02
CA ASP A 239 15.96 -21.86 -17.68
C ASP A 239 16.16 -22.26 -16.21
N LYS A 240 15.39 -21.63 -15.29
CA LYS A 240 15.41 -21.98 -13.87
C LYS A 240 14.99 -23.45 -13.67
N ALA A 241 13.90 -23.90 -14.29
CA ALA A 241 13.44 -25.28 -14.16
C ALA A 241 14.48 -26.29 -14.70
N ASN A 242 15.15 -25.95 -15.81
CA ASN A 242 16.23 -26.76 -16.37
C ASN A 242 17.42 -26.88 -15.41
N LEU A 243 17.85 -25.76 -14.80
CA LEU A 243 18.93 -25.74 -13.81
C LEU A 243 18.57 -26.51 -12.53
N GLU A 244 17.34 -26.39 -12.04
CA GLU A 244 16.85 -27.15 -10.88
C GLU A 244 16.90 -28.67 -11.15
N CYS A 245 16.54 -29.10 -12.36
CA CYS A 245 16.64 -30.50 -12.77
C CYS A 245 18.11 -30.99 -12.83
N GLN A 246 19.01 -30.19 -13.39
CA GLN A 246 20.45 -30.51 -13.42
C GLN A 246 21.04 -30.60 -12.01
N LEU A 247 20.66 -29.70 -11.11
CA LEU A 247 21.10 -29.73 -9.72
C LEU A 247 20.66 -31.02 -9.04
N LEU A 248 19.41 -31.45 -9.24
CA LEU A 248 18.88 -32.69 -8.68
C LEU A 248 19.65 -33.93 -9.18
N GLN A 249 19.98 -33.98 -10.47
CA GLN A 249 20.82 -35.06 -11.01
C GLN A 249 22.22 -35.08 -10.40
N CYS A 250 22.81 -33.91 -10.16
CA CYS A 250 24.12 -33.79 -9.51
C CYS A 250 24.06 -34.20 -8.03
N THR A 251 23.01 -33.84 -7.30
CA THR A 251 22.85 -34.23 -5.90
C THR A 251 22.67 -35.74 -5.76
N GLU A 252 21.88 -36.39 -6.63
CA GLU A 252 21.74 -37.85 -6.63
C GLU A 252 23.08 -38.56 -6.91
N LYS A 253 23.89 -38.03 -7.83
CA LYS A 253 25.24 -38.56 -8.09
C LYS A 253 26.15 -38.40 -6.87
N LEU A 254 26.09 -37.26 -6.20
CA LEU A 254 26.86 -36.99 -5.00
C LEU A 254 26.50 -37.95 -3.86
N GLU A 255 25.20 -38.16 -3.60
CA GLU A 255 24.71 -39.10 -2.58
C GLU A 255 25.17 -40.53 -2.87
N ARG A 256 25.14 -40.97 -4.14
CA ARG A 256 25.67 -42.27 -4.54
C ARG A 256 27.17 -42.37 -4.24
N LEU A 257 27.95 -41.36 -4.58
CA LEU A 257 29.40 -41.35 -4.30
C LEU A 257 29.69 -41.36 -2.79
N GLN A 258 28.93 -40.61 -1.98
CA GLN A 258 29.04 -40.63 -0.53
C GLN A 258 28.73 -42.01 0.05
N SER A 259 27.71 -42.71 -0.47
CA SER A 259 27.37 -44.07 -0.05
C SER A 259 28.49 -45.09 -0.34
N ILE A 260 29.28 -44.85 -1.39
CA ILE A 260 30.44 -45.68 -1.75
C ILE A 260 31.60 -45.35 -0.81
N LEU A 261 31.85 -44.06 -0.54
CA LEU A 261 32.96 -43.61 0.30
C LEU A 261 32.79 -43.98 1.78
N ASN A 262 31.55 -44.00 2.29
CA ASN A 262 31.24 -44.32 3.68
C ASN A 262 31.20 -45.82 4.01
N ARG A 263 31.55 -46.71 3.07
CA ARG A 263 31.68 -48.15 3.38
C ARG A 263 33.01 -48.41 4.06
N GLU A 264 33.01 -48.46 5.39
CA GLU A 264 34.17 -48.97 6.15
C GLU A 264 34.49 -50.42 5.74
N PRO A 265 35.77 -50.78 5.60
CA PRO A 265 36.16 -52.16 5.30
C PRO A 265 35.66 -53.11 6.41
N PRO A 266 35.10 -54.29 6.08
CA PRO A 266 34.49 -55.18 7.08
C PRO A 266 35.49 -55.86 8.03
N PHE A 267 36.79 -55.60 7.87
CA PHE A 267 37.88 -56.31 8.55
C PHE A 267 38.81 -55.38 9.33
N THR A 268 38.31 -54.24 9.79
CA THR A 268 39.10 -53.24 10.52
C THR A 268 39.43 -53.72 11.94
N CYS A 269 40.68 -53.53 12.35
CA CYS A 269 41.10 -53.75 13.73
C CYS A 269 40.47 -52.68 14.63
N PRO A 270 39.86 -53.04 15.78
CA PRO A 270 39.33 -52.04 16.72
C PRO A 270 40.38 -51.09 17.30
N ILE A 271 41.65 -51.50 17.36
CA ILE A 271 42.76 -50.69 17.91
C ILE A 271 43.36 -49.81 16.81
N PHE A 272 43.76 -50.41 15.69
CA PHE A 272 44.46 -49.68 14.63
C PHE A 272 43.57 -48.98 13.61
N LEU A 273 42.27 -49.31 13.55
CA LEU A 273 41.28 -48.75 12.61
C LEU A 273 41.64 -48.93 11.12
N HIS A 274 42.54 -49.85 10.80
CA HIS A 274 42.83 -50.32 9.45
C HIS A 274 42.52 -51.81 9.31
N VAL A 275 42.46 -52.32 8.08
CA VAL A 275 42.26 -53.75 7.81
C VAL A 275 43.35 -54.56 8.51
N MET A 276 42.96 -55.60 9.25
CA MET A 276 43.90 -56.48 9.96
C MET A 276 44.81 -57.23 8.98
N GLU A 277 46.12 -57.25 9.21
CA GLU A 277 47.07 -58.05 8.43
C GLU A 277 47.26 -59.44 9.05
N ASP A 278 47.26 -59.51 10.38
CA ASP A 278 47.51 -60.73 11.14
C ASP A 278 46.48 -60.88 12.28
N PRO A 279 45.26 -61.38 12.02
CA PRO A 279 44.18 -61.33 13.01
C PRO A 279 44.32 -62.38 14.12
N TYR A 280 44.22 -61.95 15.39
CA TYR A 280 44.26 -62.81 16.59
C TYR A 280 43.04 -62.60 17.48
N ILE A 281 42.54 -63.70 18.04
CA ILE A 281 41.41 -63.73 18.98
C ILE A 281 41.93 -63.71 20.41
N THR A 282 41.37 -62.82 21.24
CA THR A 282 41.56 -62.77 22.71
C THR A 282 40.59 -63.71 23.42
N ALA A 283 40.80 -63.96 24.72
CA ALA A 283 39.99 -64.89 25.52
C ALA A 283 38.47 -64.61 25.50
N ASP A 284 38.07 -63.34 25.35
CA ASP A 284 36.68 -62.90 25.26
C ASP A 284 36.08 -63.01 23.84
N GLY A 285 36.84 -63.51 22.87
CA GLY A 285 36.38 -63.79 21.50
C GLY A 285 36.53 -62.61 20.52
N HIS A 286 36.99 -61.44 20.96
CA HIS A 286 37.26 -60.32 20.04
C HIS A 286 38.51 -60.56 19.21
N THR A 287 38.50 -60.04 17.97
CA THR A 287 39.64 -60.17 17.05
C THR A 287 40.30 -58.82 16.82
N TYR A 288 41.63 -58.82 16.86
CA TYR A 288 42.47 -57.65 16.68
C TYR A 288 43.60 -57.95 15.71
N ASP A 289 44.27 -56.91 15.22
CA ASP A 289 45.54 -57.10 14.56
C ASP A 289 46.59 -57.57 15.57
N GLY A 290 47.41 -58.54 15.15
CA GLY A 290 48.38 -59.21 15.99
C GLY A 290 49.44 -58.25 16.53
N GLU A 291 49.87 -57.25 15.76
CA GLU A 291 50.79 -56.23 16.27
C GLU A 291 50.10 -55.36 17.32
N ALA A 292 48.86 -54.97 17.07
CA ALA A 292 48.08 -54.11 17.96
C ALA A 292 47.84 -54.76 19.33
N ILE A 293 47.37 -56.01 19.33
CA ILE A 293 47.01 -56.69 20.58
C ILE A 293 48.24 -57.15 21.35
N ARG A 294 49.33 -57.54 20.68
CA ARG A 294 50.59 -57.84 21.38
C ARG A 294 51.15 -56.59 22.04
N ALA A 295 51.18 -55.45 21.34
CA ALA A 295 51.60 -54.18 21.93
C ALA A 295 50.73 -53.76 23.13
N TRP A 296 49.43 -54.01 23.07
CA TRP A 296 48.51 -53.76 24.19
C TRP A 296 48.84 -54.63 25.42
N LEU A 297 49.06 -55.93 25.23
CA LEU A 297 49.42 -56.84 26.32
C LEU A 297 50.84 -56.58 26.85
N ASP A 298 51.80 -56.28 25.97
CA ASP A 298 53.19 -55.97 26.31
C ASP A 298 53.31 -54.66 27.10
N ALA A 299 52.38 -53.73 26.93
CA ALA A 299 52.25 -52.52 27.75
C ALA A 299 51.77 -52.80 29.19
N GLY A 300 51.44 -54.06 29.51
CA GLY A 300 51.01 -54.51 30.84
C GLY A 300 49.50 -54.47 31.07
N HIS A 301 48.70 -54.30 30.01
CA HIS A 301 47.24 -54.37 30.12
C HIS A 301 46.76 -55.83 30.16
N ASP A 302 45.91 -56.15 31.13
CA ASP A 302 45.26 -57.45 31.31
C ASP A 302 43.76 -57.42 30.95
N THR A 303 43.30 -56.33 30.32
CA THR A 303 41.91 -56.14 29.90
C THR A 303 41.76 -56.19 28.39
N SER A 304 40.55 -56.53 27.92
CA SER A 304 40.19 -56.47 26.50
C SER A 304 40.07 -55.01 26.03
N PRO A 305 40.69 -54.62 24.89
CA PRO A 305 40.57 -53.28 24.33
C PRO A 305 39.12 -52.84 24.01
N VAL A 306 38.23 -53.78 23.64
CA VAL A 306 36.85 -53.48 23.28
C VAL A 306 35.92 -53.45 24.50
N THR A 307 36.01 -54.45 25.38
CA THR A 307 35.07 -54.58 26.50
C THR A 307 35.56 -53.94 27.79
N ASN A 308 36.86 -53.65 27.88
CA ASN A 308 37.54 -53.18 29.09
C ASN A 308 37.36 -54.11 30.30
N LEU A 309 37.09 -55.40 30.05
CA LEU A 309 37.00 -56.45 31.07
C LEU A 309 38.30 -57.24 31.14
N PRO A 310 38.72 -57.76 32.32
CA PRO A 310 39.89 -58.63 32.44
C PRO A 310 39.77 -59.86 31.54
N LEU A 311 40.83 -60.17 30.79
CA LEU A 311 40.90 -61.37 29.97
C LEU A 311 41.13 -62.60 30.86
N GLU A 312 40.41 -63.69 30.61
CA GLU A 312 40.58 -64.96 31.36
C GLU A 312 42.00 -65.51 31.24
N HIS A 313 42.63 -65.33 30.07
CA HIS A 313 44.01 -65.66 29.80
C HIS A 313 44.61 -64.72 28.72
N MET A 314 45.92 -64.57 28.72
CA MET A 314 46.66 -63.74 27.74
C MET A 314 47.09 -64.53 26.50
N GLU A 315 46.65 -65.78 26.35
CA GLU A 315 46.91 -66.56 25.14
C GLU A 315 46.12 -65.98 23.95
N LEU A 316 46.85 -65.66 22.88
CA LEU A 316 46.29 -65.15 21.63
C LEU A 316 46.14 -66.28 20.63
N ILE A 317 44.93 -66.47 20.09
CA ILE A 317 44.63 -67.54 19.13
C ILE A 317 44.63 -66.97 17.70
N PRO A 318 45.46 -67.45 16.77
CA PRO A 318 45.44 -66.97 15.39
C PRO A 318 44.07 -67.22 14.71
N ASN A 319 43.41 -66.17 14.23
CA ASN A 319 42.14 -66.26 13.50
C ASN A 319 42.37 -66.58 12.03
N ARG A 320 42.75 -67.83 11.74
CA ARG A 320 43.07 -68.27 10.37
C ARG A 320 41.89 -68.10 9.40
N ALA A 321 40.66 -68.28 9.87
CA ALA A 321 39.46 -68.10 9.06
C ALA A 321 39.29 -66.64 8.62
N LEU A 322 39.43 -65.68 9.55
CA LEU A 322 39.36 -64.27 9.23
C LEU A 322 40.52 -63.83 8.33
N ARG A 323 41.73 -64.36 8.57
CA ARG A 323 42.89 -64.11 7.70
C ARG A 323 42.62 -64.55 6.27
N SER A 324 42.07 -65.75 6.07
CA SER A 324 41.67 -66.23 4.74
C SER A 324 40.59 -65.34 4.10
N ALA A 325 39.62 -64.86 4.89
CA ALA A 325 38.59 -63.95 4.41
C ALA A 325 39.15 -62.58 4.00
N ILE A 326 40.11 -62.04 4.75
CA ILE A 326 40.81 -60.78 4.44
C ILE A 326 41.63 -60.91 3.16
N VAL A 327 42.40 -61.99 3.02
CA VAL A 327 43.16 -62.27 1.79
C VAL A 327 42.24 -62.35 0.58
N TRP A 328 41.15 -63.13 0.69
CA TRP A 328 40.15 -63.22 -0.37
C TRP A 328 39.53 -61.86 -0.70
N TRP A 329 39.24 -61.03 0.30
CA TRP A 329 38.73 -59.68 0.10
C TRP A 329 39.73 -58.77 -0.63
N HIS A 330 41.02 -58.85 -0.30
CA HIS A 330 42.06 -58.12 -1.02
C HIS A 330 42.17 -58.56 -2.48
N GLU A 331 42.11 -59.87 -2.75
CA GLU A 331 42.10 -60.40 -4.12
C GLU A 331 40.93 -59.84 -4.94
N GLN A 332 39.73 -59.81 -4.35
CA GLN A 332 38.54 -59.26 -5.00
C GLN A 332 38.64 -57.74 -5.23
N GLN A 333 39.20 -56.99 -4.28
CA GLN A 333 39.43 -55.56 -4.45
C GLN A 333 40.47 -55.27 -5.55
N ASN A 334 41.53 -56.07 -5.62
CA ASN A 334 42.56 -55.93 -6.65
C ASN A 334 42.02 -56.30 -8.04
N ALA A 335 41.30 -57.42 -8.18
CA ALA A 335 40.65 -57.79 -9.43
C ALA A 335 39.64 -56.73 -9.90
N ALA A 336 38.88 -56.14 -8.97
CA ALA A 336 37.96 -55.06 -9.27
C ALA A 336 38.66 -53.75 -9.68
N ARG A 337 39.87 -53.46 -9.15
CA ARG A 337 40.70 -52.32 -9.56
C ARG A 337 41.30 -52.53 -10.95
N GLU A 338 41.87 -53.71 -11.21
CA GLU A 338 42.43 -54.06 -12.52
C GLU A 338 41.37 -53.97 -13.64
N HIS A 339 40.15 -54.45 -13.38
CA HIS A 339 39.06 -54.31 -14.33
C HIS A 339 38.62 -52.86 -14.54
N ARG A 340 38.76 -51.98 -13.55
CA ARG A 340 38.48 -50.54 -13.72
C ARG A 340 39.57 -49.82 -14.51
N ASP A 341 40.83 -50.25 -14.39
CA ASP A 341 41.94 -49.61 -15.10
C ASP A 341 42.04 -50.07 -16.56
N MET A 342 41.44 -51.21 -16.91
CA MET A 342 41.37 -51.73 -18.29
C MET A 342 40.14 -51.25 -19.09
N ALA A 343 39.14 -50.68 -18.43
CA ALA A 343 37.89 -50.19 -19.03
C ALA A 343 37.89 -48.66 -19.12
#